data_AF-A0A7S4FMB9-F1
#
_entry.id   AF-A0A7S4FMB9-F1
#
_cell.length_a   1.000
_cell.length_b   1.000
_cell.length_c   1.000
_cell.angle_alpha   90.00
_cell.angle_beta   90.00
_cell.angle_gamma   90.00
#
_symmetry.space_group_name_H-M   'P 1'
#
loop_
_entity.id
_entity.type
_entity.pdbx_description
1 polymer ?
#
loop_
_entity_poly.entity_id
_entity_poly.type
_entity_poly.pdbx_seq_one_letter_code
_entity_poly.pdbx_strand_id
1 'polypeptide(L)'
;GGHLSDITFNVSRTDALTKALQIVEHEFVDELATRLVSVDFYTYTPENQLFSSCQFYCEVTEGGAWLPMAQCHAFNIWSSDEVFRTACEFAFLLYVLYYVYKLIKDLRRAFRVGGGCSYLLELWTMLEVVNITCFVISALLRIFWFIESQGLTYKLPGTTYPKDFRSVMQLFWLQVYFNAVNTILTCLKILKFVRLNDQLNILTRTLRAAQHNIIGILTIFLIVLTAYALTGNLLFGNGLEEYKDFSTSFSTLLRLLLGDFDYEAMRDENPELAALYFWSFVILGSFLLLYFWSF
;
A
#
# COMPACT_ATOMS: atom_id res chain seq x y z
N GLY A 1 -8.20 -15.54 17.62
CA GLY A 1 -8.04 -16.22 18.92
C GLY A 1 -7.32 -15.27 19.84
N GLY A 2 -7.69 -15.23 21.12
CA GLY A 2 -7.13 -14.30 22.11
C GLY A 2 -8.11 -14.04 23.24
N HIS A 3 -7.65 -13.34 24.28
CA HIS A 3 -8.48 -12.88 25.38
C HIS A 3 -8.85 -11.41 25.15
N LEU A 4 -10.07 -11.02 25.51
CA LEU A 4 -10.62 -9.68 25.27
C LEU A 4 -11.26 -9.16 26.55
N SER A 5 -10.88 -7.94 26.95
CA SER A 5 -11.47 -7.21 28.07
C SER A 5 -12.06 -5.91 27.56
N ASP A 6 -13.39 -5.81 27.54
CA ASP A 6 -14.10 -4.63 27.03
C ASP A 6 -14.21 -3.55 28.12
N ILE A 7 -13.69 -2.36 27.87
CA ILE A 7 -14.03 -1.17 28.65
C ILE A 7 -15.24 -0.52 27.98
N THR A 8 -16.35 -0.42 28.71
CA THR A 8 -17.58 0.16 28.17
C THR A 8 -17.40 1.63 27.81
N PHE A 9 -18.01 2.03 26.70
CA PHE A 9 -18.00 3.42 26.27
C PHE A 9 -18.90 4.27 27.18
N ASN A 10 -18.60 5.57 27.28
CA ASN A 10 -19.38 6.55 28.05
C ASN A 10 -19.40 6.32 29.57
N VAL A 11 -18.29 5.84 30.14
CA VAL A 11 -18.10 5.72 31.59
C VAL A 11 -17.17 6.82 32.09
N SER A 12 -17.30 7.20 33.36
CA SER A 12 -16.39 8.12 34.02
C SER A 12 -14.93 7.63 33.92
N ARG A 13 -13.99 8.57 33.82
CA ARG A 13 -12.55 8.27 33.78
C ARG A 13 -12.12 7.41 34.97
N THR A 14 -12.72 7.62 36.13
CA THR A 14 -12.40 6.88 37.36
C THR A 14 -12.78 5.42 37.26
N ASP A 15 -13.95 5.08 36.71
CA ASP A 15 -14.37 3.68 36.58
C ASP A 15 -13.54 2.94 35.52
N ALA A 16 -13.20 3.63 34.42
CA ALA A 16 -12.32 3.08 33.39
C ALA A 16 -10.92 2.77 33.97
N LEU A 17 -10.40 3.66 34.83
CA LEU A 17 -9.11 3.45 35.51
C LEU A 17 -9.19 2.31 36.52
N THR A 18 -10.26 2.20 37.30
CA THR A 18 -10.48 1.07 38.22
C THR A 18 -10.48 -0.27 37.46
N LYS A 19 -11.15 -0.32 36.30
CA LYS A 19 -11.16 -1.52 35.46
C LYS A 19 -9.79 -1.83 34.87
N ALA A 20 -9.03 -0.81 34.47
CA ALA A 20 -7.65 -1.00 34.01
C ALA A 20 -6.75 -1.54 35.12
N LEU A 21 -6.90 -1.07 36.36
CA LEU A 21 -6.16 -1.61 37.51
C LEU A 21 -6.54 -3.06 37.79
N GLN A 22 -7.82 -3.43 37.70
CA GLN A 22 -8.24 -4.84 37.83
C GLN A 22 -7.61 -5.75 36.77
N ILE A 23 -7.47 -5.27 35.54
CA ILE A 23 -6.79 -6.02 34.46
C ILE A 23 -5.32 -6.28 34.81
N VAL A 24 -4.67 -5.28 35.42
CA VAL A 24 -3.28 -5.41 35.90
C VAL A 24 -3.19 -6.36 37.10
N GLU A 25 -4.09 -6.24 38.07
CA GLU A 25 -4.14 -7.11 39.26
C GLU A 25 -4.39 -8.59 38.92
N HIS A 26 -5.12 -8.85 37.83
CA HIS A 26 -5.38 -10.21 37.33
C HIS A 26 -4.28 -10.76 36.42
N GLU A 27 -3.14 -10.06 36.26
CA GLU A 27 -2.03 -10.48 35.40
C GLU A 27 -2.49 -10.84 33.99
N PHE A 28 -3.45 -10.06 33.45
CA PHE A 28 -4.01 -10.33 32.13
C PHE A 28 -2.95 -10.29 31.01
N VAL A 29 -1.88 -9.54 31.24
CA VAL A 29 -0.70 -9.47 30.39
C VAL A 29 0.44 -10.17 31.12
N ASP A 30 0.80 -11.34 30.62
CA ASP A 30 1.97 -12.11 31.08
C ASP A 30 3.21 -11.74 30.25
N GLU A 31 4.38 -11.68 30.87
CA GLU A 31 5.66 -11.40 30.22
C GLU A 31 6.15 -12.57 29.35
N LEU A 32 5.75 -13.81 29.67
CA LEU A 32 6.24 -15.02 28.99
C LEU A 32 5.35 -15.45 27.82
N ALA A 33 4.03 -15.49 28.01
CA ALA A 33 3.10 -15.99 27.00
C ALA A 33 2.54 -14.90 26.07
N THR A 34 2.53 -13.63 26.48
CA THR A 34 1.88 -12.58 25.69
C THR A 34 2.75 -12.15 24.52
N ARG A 35 2.22 -12.29 23.30
CA ARG A 35 2.90 -11.88 22.06
C ARG A 35 2.38 -10.58 21.46
N LEU A 36 1.11 -10.24 21.69
CA LEU A 36 0.50 -9.05 21.14
C LEU A 36 -0.53 -8.50 22.13
N VAL A 37 -0.36 -7.26 22.53
CA VAL A 37 -1.37 -6.49 23.25
C VAL A 37 -1.90 -5.42 22.31
N SER A 38 -3.22 -5.29 22.20
CA SER A 38 -3.85 -4.24 21.37
C SER A 38 -4.97 -3.54 22.13
N VAL A 39 -5.04 -2.23 21.95
CA VAL A 39 -6.04 -1.33 22.50
C VAL A 39 -6.69 -0.61 21.32
N ASP A 40 -7.92 -0.99 21.04
CA ASP A 40 -8.68 -0.49 19.89
C ASP A 40 -9.89 0.31 20.37
N PHE A 41 -10.08 1.52 19.84
CA PHE A 41 -11.29 2.30 20.07
C PHE A 41 -11.66 3.13 18.84
N TYR A 42 -12.95 3.44 18.74
CA TYR A 42 -13.48 4.32 17.70
C TYR A 42 -13.81 5.68 18.28
N THR A 43 -13.50 6.73 17.53
CA THR A 43 -13.95 8.10 17.78
C THR A 43 -14.82 8.56 16.62
N TYR A 44 -15.80 9.40 16.91
CA TYR A 44 -16.67 10.00 15.90
C TYR A 44 -16.56 11.52 15.99
N THR A 45 -16.27 12.16 14.85
CA THR A 45 -16.21 13.61 14.73
C THR A 45 -17.45 14.09 13.98
N PRO A 46 -18.46 14.69 14.66
CA PRO A 46 -19.74 15.04 14.06
C PRO A 46 -19.63 16.07 12.93
N GLU A 47 -18.70 17.03 13.05
CA GLU A 47 -18.53 18.13 12.09
C GLU A 47 -18.22 17.62 10.67
N ASN A 48 -17.42 16.56 10.57
CA ASN A 48 -17.00 15.97 9.29
C ASN A 48 -17.71 14.65 8.99
N GLN A 49 -18.61 14.18 9.86
CA GLN A 49 -19.25 12.86 9.80
C GLN A 49 -18.25 11.69 9.63
N LEU A 50 -17.06 11.82 10.22
CA LEU A 50 -15.97 10.85 10.11
C LEU A 50 -15.84 10.01 11.37
N PHE A 51 -15.71 8.70 11.18
CA PHE A 51 -15.23 7.78 12.20
C PHE A 51 -13.73 7.65 12.10
N SER A 52 -13.05 7.52 13.23
CA SER A 52 -11.63 7.20 13.28
C SER A 52 -11.42 6.00 14.19
N SER A 53 -10.84 4.95 13.61
CA SER A 53 -10.33 3.79 14.34
C SER A 53 -8.93 4.11 14.83
N CYS A 54 -8.72 4.05 16.14
CA CYS A 54 -7.41 4.19 16.76
C CYS A 54 -7.02 2.83 17.34
N GLN A 55 -5.92 2.28 16.85
CA GLN A 55 -5.38 0.99 17.27
C GLN A 55 -3.98 1.21 17.77
N PHE A 56 -3.77 0.98 19.06
CA PHE A 56 -2.46 0.96 19.68
C PHE A 56 -2.13 -0.49 19.96
N TYR A 57 -1.06 -1.02 19.38
CA TYR A 57 -0.66 -2.38 19.63
C TYR A 57 0.83 -2.47 19.92
N CYS A 58 1.18 -3.41 20.78
CA CYS A 58 2.55 -3.68 21.15
C CYS A 58 2.82 -5.16 20.91
N GLU A 59 3.74 -5.45 20.00
CA GLU A 59 4.19 -6.81 19.70
C GLU A 59 5.41 -7.13 20.55
N VAL A 60 5.45 -8.33 21.13
CA VAL A 60 6.59 -8.83 21.91
C VAL A 60 7.38 -9.78 21.04
N THR A 61 8.62 -9.40 20.73
CA THR A 61 9.50 -10.23 19.90
C THR A 61 9.89 -11.52 20.62
N GLU A 62 10.42 -12.50 19.88
CA GLU A 62 10.99 -13.71 20.46
C GLU A 62 12.14 -13.43 21.45
N GLY A 63 12.82 -12.28 21.31
CA GLY A 63 13.84 -11.79 22.23
C GLY A 63 13.30 -11.04 23.46
N GLY A 64 11.98 -10.94 23.62
CA GLY A 64 11.33 -10.26 24.76
C GLY A 64 11.25 -8.74 24.65
N ALA A 65 11.59 -8.15 23.50
CA ALA A 65 11.48 -6.71 23.28
C ALA A 65 10.05 -6.31 22.92
N TRP A 66 9.54 -5.23 23.51
CA TRP A 66 8.22 -4.67 23.24
C TRP A 66 8.31 -3.62 22.12
N LEU A 67 7.60 -3.85 21.01
CA LEU A 67 7.57 -2.98 19.84
C LEU A 67 6.22 -2.24 19.76
N PRO A 68 6.14 -1.00 20.26
CA PRO A 68 4.91 -0.22 20.22
C PRO A 68 4.65 0.32 18.82
N MET A 69 3.42 0.20 18.36
CA MET A 69 2.94 0.74 17.11
C MET A 69 1.55 1.37 17.30
N ALA A 70 1.28 2.41 16.51
CA ALA A 70 -0.01 3.08 16.51
C ALA A 70 -0.50 3.21 15.07
N GLN A 71 -1.75 2.83 14.84
CA GLN A 71 -2.43 2.98 13.57
C GLN A 71 -3.74 3.73 13.77
N CYS A 72 -3.92 4.81 13.03
CA CYS A 72 -5.12 5.61 13.03
C CYS A 72 -5.71 5.64 11.62
N HIS A 73 -6.92 5.12 11.48
CA HIS A 73 -7.62 5.04 10.21
C HIS A 73 -8.95 5.79 10.29
N ALA A 74 -9.03 6.89 9.56
CA ALA A 74 -10.29 7.58 9.33
C ALA A 74 -11.10 6.85 8.26
N PHE A 75 -12.41 6.70 8.48
CA PHE A 75 -13.34 6.15 7.51
C PHE A 75 -14.70 6.80 7.68
N ASN A 76 -15.50 6.76 6.63
CA ASN A 76 -16.89 7.15 6.70
C ASN A 76 -17.79 5.92 6.63
N ILE A 77 -18.97 6.10 7.19
CA ILE A 77 -20.11 5.20 7.06
C ILE A 77 -21.11 5.94 6.16
N TRP A 78 -21.82 5.21 5.32
CA TRP A 78 -22.84 5.81 4.47
C TRP A 78 -23.87 6.55 5.33
N SER A 79 -24.19 7.78 4.92
CA SER A 79 -25.21 8.64 5.52
C SER A 79 -26.13 9.15 4.42
N SER A 80 -27.42 9.26 4.73
CA SER A 80 -28.43 9.81 3.80
C SER A 80 -28.28 11.31 3.58
N ASP A 81 -27.56 12.01 4.46
CA ASP A 81 -27.45 13.47 4.42
C ASP A 81 -26.57 13.96 3.26
N GLU A 82 -25.66 13.12 2.76
CA GLU A 82 -24.71 13.48 1.70
C GLU A 82 -25.25 13.18 0.28
N VAL A 83 -26.27 13.93 -0.14
CA VAL A 83 -26.92 13.75 -1.46
C VAL A 83 -25.93 13.93 -2.62
N PHE A 84 -25.06 14.94 -2.55
CA PHE A 84 -24.07 15.22 -3.61
C PHE A 84 -23.10 14.04 -3.81
N ARG A 85 -22.58 13.50 -2.71
CA ARG A 85 -21.66 12.37 -2.76
C ARG A 85 -22.32 11.14 -3.37
N THR A 86 -23.56 10.84 -2.96
CA THR A 86 -24.33 9.72 -3.52
C THR A 86 -24.56 9.90 -5.02
N ALA A 87 -24.84 11.13 -5.48
CA ALA A 87 -24.95 11.44 -6.91
C ALA A 87 -23.63 11.23 -7.67
N CYS A 88 -22.50 11.64 -7.11
CA CYS A 88 -21.18 11.38 -7.69
C CYS A 88 -20.86 9.88 -7.77
N GLU A 89 -21.25 9.10 -6.76
CA GLU A 89 -21.07 7.65 -6.75
C GLU A 89 -21.88 6.97 -7.85
N PHE A 90 -23.11 7.41 -8.08
CA PHE A 90 -23.94 6.92 -9.19
C PHE A 90 -23.35 7.31 -10.55
N ALA A 91 -22.88 8.55 -10.71
CA ALA A 91 -22.20 8.98 -11.93
C ALA A 91 -20.93 8.16 -12.20
N PHE A 92 -20.15 7.86 -11.16
CA PHE A 92 -18.98 6.99 -11.24
C PHE A 92 -19.36 5.57 -11.69
N LEU A 93 -20.43 4.99 -11.13
CA LEU A 93 -20.90 3.66 -11.56
C LEU A 93 -21.29 3.65 -13.05
N LEU A 94 -22.01 4.68 -13.52
CA LEU A 94 -22.35 4.83 -14.95
C LEU A 94 -21.11 4.96 -15.83
N TYR A 95 -20.11 5.72 -15.37
CA TYR A 95 -18.82 5.83 -16.04
C TYR A 95 -18.15 4.46 -16.19
N VAL A 96 -18.06 3.67 -15.12
CA VAL A 96 -17.47 2.32 -15.17
C VAL A 96 -18.23 1.42 -16.16
N LEU A 97 -19.57 1.41 -16.10
CA LEU A 97 -20.40 0.62 -17.01
C LEU A 97 -20.18 1.01 -18.48
N TYR A 98 -20.08 2.31 -18.77
CA TYR A 98 -19.81 2.81 -20.12
C TYR A 98 -18.45 2.32 -20.64
N TYR A 99 -17.38 2.41 -19.84
CA TYR A 99 -16.05 1.97 -20.27
C TYR A 99 -15.94 0.45 -20.39
N VAL A 100 -16.63 -0.32 -19.54
CA VAL A 100 -16.75 -1.78 -19.70
C VAL A 100 -17.45 -2.13 -21.02
N TYR A 101 -18.59 -1.48 -21.31
CA TYR A 101 -19.28 -1.64 -22.59
C TYR A 101 -18.37 -1.32 -23.79
N LYS A 102 -17.63 -0.20 -23.70
CA LYS A 102 -16.68 0.21 -24.74
C LYS A 102 -15.60 -0.84 -24.95
N LEU A 103 -14.99 -1.35 -23.88
CA LEU A 103 -13.96 -2.39 -23.95
C LEU A 103 -14.48 -3.66 -24.61
N ILE A 104 -15.69 -4.12 -24.22
CA ILE A 104 -16.31 -5.30 -24.82
C ILE A 104 -16.58 -5.08 -26.32
N LYS A 105 -17.05 -3.89 -26.70
CA LYS A 105 -17.33 -3.54 -28.10
C LYS A 105 -16.05 -3.54 -28.94
N ASP A 106 -14.98 -2.94 -28.43
CA ASP A 106 -13.69 -2.86 -29.13
C ASP A 106 -13.04 -4.25 -29.24
N LEU A 107 -13.13 -5.07 -28.17
CA LEU A 107 -12.67 -6.45 -28.19
C LEU A 107 -13.46 -7.31 -29.20
N ARG A 108 -14.79 -7.21 -29.23
CA ARG A 108 -15.64 -7.92 -30.22
C ARG A 108 -15.37 -7.49 -31.66
N ARG A 109 -14.93 -6.26 -31.89
CA ARG A 109 -14.50 -5.78 -33.21
C ARG A 109 -13.16 -6.41 -33.59
N ALA A 110 -12.19 -6.40 -32.67
CA ALA A 110 -10.87 -7.00 -32.89
C ALA A 110 -10.96 -8.52 -33.17
N PHE A 111 -11.80 -9.26 -32.44
CA PHE A 111 -12.02 -10.69 -32.68
C PHE A 111 -12.68 -10.99 -34.04
N ARG A 112 -13.62 -10.14 -34.49
CA ARG A 112 -14.26 -10.32 -35.81
C ARG A 112 -13.32 -10.15 -36.99
N VAL A 113 -12.29 -9.31 -36.84
CA VAL A 113 -11.26 -9.09 -37.87
C VAL A 113 -10.14 -10.15 -37.78
N GLY A 114 -10.23 -11.11 -36.86
CA GLY A 114 -9.24 -12.17 -36.67
C GLY A 114 -8.00 -11.76 -35.88
N GLY A 115 -7.95 -10.52 -35.35
CA GLY A 115 -6.80 -9.93 -34.68
C GLY A 115 -6.90 -9.85 -33.14
N GLY A 116 -7.81 -10.59 -32.50
CA GLY A 116 -8.13 -10.44 -31.07
C GLY A 116 -6.93 -10.55 -30.12
N CYS A 117 -6.07 -11.56 -30.29
CA CYS A 117 -4.89 -11.74 -29.43
C CYS A 117 -3.83 -10.65 -29.65
N SER A 118 -3.63 -10.21 -30.90
CA SER A 118 -2.69 -9.12 -31.21
C SER A 118 -3.14 -7.80 -30.60
N TYR A 119 -4.45 -7.53 -30.63
CA TYR A 119 -5.03 -6.35 -29.99
C TYR A 119 -4.81 -6.34 -28.46
N LEU A 120 -4.96 -7.49 -27.80
CA LEU A 120 -4.73 -7.60 -26.37
C LEU A 120 -3.24 -7.50 -26.00
N LEU A 121 -2.32 -7.97 -26.84
CA LEU A 121 -0.88 -7.90 -26.57
C LEU A 121 -0.28 -6.50 -26.80
N GLU A 122 -1.05 -5.56 -27.35
CA GLU A 122 -0.62 -4.17 -27.45
C GLU A 122 -0.52 -3.53 -26.06
N LEU A 123 0.65 -2.97 -25.72
CA LEU A 123 0.95 -2.37 -24.40
C LEU A 123 -0.13 -1.38 -23.92
N TRP A 124 -0.69 -0.56 -24.83
CA TRP A 124 -1.73 0.42 -24.49
C TRP A 124 -3.07 -0.24 -24.17
N THR A 125 -3.41 -1.30 -24.89
CA THR A 125 -4.61 -2.09 -24.62
C THR A 125 -4.47 -2.83 -23.31
N MET A 126 -3.30 -3.38 -22.99
CA MET A 126 -3.02 -3.99 -21.68
C MET A 126 -3.23 -2.99 -20.55
N LEU A 127 -2.67 -1.78 -20.67
CA LEU A 127 -2.85 -0.72 -19.67
C LEU A 127 -4.33 -0.34 -19.52
N GLU A 128 -5.08 -0.24 -20.63
CA GLU A 128 -6.52 0.02 -20.60
C GLU A 128 -7.33 -1.10 -19.93
N VAL A 129 -7.03 -2.36 -20.21
CA VAL A 129 -7.68 -3.52 -19.59
C VAL A 129 -7.40 -3.56 -18.09
N VAL A 130 -6.16 -3.33 -17.67
CA VAL A 130 -5.78 -3.29 -16.24
C VAL A 130 -6.51 -2.15 -15.54
N ASN A 131 -6.51 -0.95 -16.13
CA ASN A 131 -7.20 0.22 -15.57
C ASN A 131 -8.72 -0.01 -15.42
N ILE A 132 -9.39 -0.56 -16.44
CA ILE A 132 -10.82 -0.85 -16.36
C ILE A 132 -11.11 -1.96 -15.34
N THR A 133 -10.28 -3.01 -15.28
CA THR A 133 -10.41 -4.07 -14.27
C THR A 133 -10.33 -3.51 -12.85
N CYS A 134 -9.35 -2.66 -12.57
CA CYS A 134 -9.22 -2.01 -11.28
C CYS A 134 -10.41 -1.07 -10.97
N PHE A 135 -10.98 -0.37 -11.97
CA PHE A 135 -12.22 0.41 -11.78
C PHE A 135 -13.43 -0.48 -11.43
N VAL A 136 -13.56 -1.65 -12.08
CA VAL A 136 -14.62 -2.62 -11.76
C VAL A 136 -14.48 -3.15 -10.34
N ILE A 137 -13.26 -3.54 -9.93
CA ILE A 137 -13.00 -3.97 -8.55
C ILE A 137 -13.35 -2.86 -7.56
N SER A 138 -12.95 -1.62 -7.84
CA SER A 138 -13.26 -0.47 -6.97
C SER A 138 -14.76 -0.21 -6.86
N ALA A 139 -15.52 -0.38 -7.95
CA ALA A 139 -16.98 -0.26 -7.94
C ALA A 139 -17.65 -1.39 -7.15
N LEU A 140 -17.17 -2.64 -7.27
CA LEU A 140 -17.67 -3.77 -6.48
C LEU A 140 -17.42 -3.57 -4.98
N LEU A 141 -16.20 -3.17 -4.61
CA LEU A 141 -15.86 -2.86 -3.22
C LEU A 141 -16.74 -1.74 -2.66
N ARG A 142 -17.04 -0.70 -3.46
CA ARG A 142 -17.95 0.37 -3.06
C ARG A 142 -19.38 -0.13 -2.83
N ILE A 143 -19.88 -1.03 -3.69
CA ILE A 143 -21.21 -1.63 -3.52
C ILE A 143 -21.26 -2.46 -2.24
N PHE A 144 -20.24 -3.29 -1.97
CA PHE A 144 -20.17 -4.05 -0.73
C PHE A 144 -20.09 -3.14 0.51
N TRP A 145 -19.26 -2.09 0.45
CA TRP A 145 -19.21 -1.08 1.51
C TRP A 145 -20.58 -0.44 1.76
N PHE A 146 -21.33 -0.11 0.69
CA PHE A 146 -22.69 0.44 0.82
C PHE A 146 -23.65 -0.56 1.49
N ILE A 147 -23.67 -1.81 1.06
CA ILE A 147 -24.56 -2.85 1.63
C ILE A 147 -24.27 -3.06 3.12
N GLU A 148 -22.99 -3.24 3.48
CA GLU A 148 -22.57 -3.41 4.87
C GLU A 148 -22.91 -2.17 5.70
N SER A 149 -22.68 -0.98 5.15
CA SER A 149 -22.97 0.27 5.84
C SER A 149 -24.46 0.48 6.13
N GLN A 150 -25.37 -0.02 5.28
CA GLN A 150 -26.82 0.02 5.53
C GLN A 150 -27.25 -0.98 6.61
N GLY A 151 -26.53 -2.11 6.70
CA GLY A 151 -26.78 -3.13 7.72
C GLY A 151 -26.43 -2.67 9.14
N LEU A 152 -25.59 -1.64 9.28
CA LEU A 152 -25.17 -1.11 10.57
C LEU A 152 -26.24 -0.21 11.21
N THR A 153 -27.00 -0.76 12.15
CA THR A 153 -27.82 0.06 13.07
C THR A 153 -27.01 0.39 14.32
N TYR A 154 -26.42 1.58 14.37
CA TYR A 154 -25.67 2.07 15.54
C TYR A 154 -26.35 3.31 16.15
N LYS A 155 -26.37 3.39 17.49
CA LYS A 155 -26.84 4.56 18.24
C LYS A 155 -25.63 5.24 18.88
N LEU A 156 -25.47 6.54 18.67
CA LEU A 156 -24.43 7.34 19.31
C LEU A 156 -25.04 8.17 20.47
N PRO A 157 -24.40 8.23 21.66
CA PRO A 157 -23.23 7.45 22.09
C PRO A 157 -23.61 5.99 22.40
N GLY A 158 -22.86 5.04 21.85
CA GLY A 158 -23.00 3.63 22.15
C GLY A 158 -22.30 3.27 23.47
N THR A 159 -22.72 2.19 24.12
CA THR A 159 -22.08 1.65 25.33
C THR A 159 -21.15 0.47 25.04
N THR A 160 -21.33 -0.17 23.87
CA THR A 160 -20.62 -1.40 23.46
C THR A 160 -19.73 -1.13 22.25
N TYR A 161 -18.60 -1.84 22.17
CA TYR A 161 -17.70 -1.79 21.02
C TYR A 161 -18.35 -2.34 19.74
N PRO A 162 -18.48 -1.53 18.67
CA PRO A 162 -19.09 -1.98 17.43
C PRO A 162 -18.09 -2.82 16.61
N LYS A 163 -18.17 -4.15 16.75
CA LYS A 163 -17.28 -5.09 16.04
C LYS A 163 -17.42 -4.99 14.52
N ASP A 164 -18.63 -4.72 14.04
CA ASP A 164 -18.97 -4.66 12.62
C ASP A 164 -18.38 -3.42 11.91
N PHE A 165 -17.87 -2.42 12.65
CA PHE A 165 -17.22 -1.26 12.03
C PHE A 165 -15.89 -1.63 11.36
N ARG A 166 -15.25 -2.71 11.81
CA ARG A 166 -13.97 -3.16 11.25
C ARG A 166 -14.12 -3.60 9.80
N SER A 167 -15.17 -4.33 9.44
CA SER A 167 -15.40 -4.78 8.06
C SER A 167 -15.67 -3.60 7.13
N VAL A 168 -16.50 -2.65 7.55
CA VAL A 168 -16.80 -1.43 6.79
C VAL A 168 -15.54 -0.59 6.59
N MET A 169 -14.73 -0.41 7.64
CA MET A 169 -13.45 0.29 7.55
C MET A 169 -12.49 -0.40 6.56
N GLN A 170 -12.37 -1.72 6.63
CA GLN A 170 -11.48 -2.48 5.73
C GLN A 170 -11.92 -2.37 4.26
N LEU A 171 -13.22 -2.50 3.98
CA LEU A 171 -13.75 -2.31 2.62
C LEU A 171 -13.50 -0.90 2.10
N PHE A 172 -13.68 0.12 2.94
CA PHE A 172 -13.39 1.51 2.60
C PHE A 172 -11.92 1.70 2.21
N TRP A 173 -10.98 1.27 3.06
CA TRP A 173 -9.55 1.45 2.80
C TRP A 173 -9.04 0.60 1.64
N LEU A 174 -9.54 -0.63 1.47
CA LEU A 174 -9.20 -1.47 0.33
C LEU A 174 -9.59 -0.77 -0.98
N GLN A 175 -10.79 -0.18 -1.01
CA GLN A 175 -11.23 0.62 -2.15
C GLN A 175 -10.34 1.86 -2.38
N VAL A 176 -9.91 2.56 -1.32
CA VAL A 176 -8.97 3.69 -1.42
C VAL A 176 -7.65 3.24 -2.05
N TYR A 177 -7.09 2.10 -1.65
CA TYR A 177 -5.85 1.56 -2.21
C TYR A 177 -5.99 1.24 -3.71
N PHE A 178 -7.09 0.57 -4.12
CA PHE A 178 -7.35 0.33 -5.54
C PHE A 178 -7.55 1.63 -6.33
N ASN A 179 -8.22 2.62 -5.75
CA ASN A 179 -8.39 3.93 -6.37
C ASN A 179 -7.06 4.69 -6.53
N ALA A 180 -6.14 4.57 -5.57
CA ALA A 180 -4.81 5.17 -5.66
C ALA A 180 -4.02 4.59 -6.85
N VAL A 181 -4.00 3.26 -6.96
CA VAL A 181 -3.38 2.57 -8.11
C VAL A 181 -4.04 2.99 -9.43
N ASN A 182 -5.38 3.04 -9.46
CA ASN A 182 -6.15 3.50 -10.62
C ASN A 182 -5.81 4.94 -11.04
N THR A 183 -5.54 5.81 -10.07
CA THR A 183 -5.21 7.22 -10.35
C THR A 183 -3.89 7.30 -11.11
N ILE A 184 -2.88 6.52 -10.71
CA ILE A 184 -1.61 6.40 -11.43
C ILE A 184 -1.85 5.87 -12.84
N LEU A 185 -2.60 4.77 -13.00
CA LEU A 185 -2.91 4.19 -14.31
C LEU A 185 -3.65 5.18 -15.23
N THR A 186 -4.57 5.96 -14.67
CA THR A 186 -5.33 6.98 -15.40
C THR A 186 -4.43 8.14 -15.82
N CYS A 187 -3.50 8.55 -14.95
CA CYS A 187 -2.47 9.53 -15.28
C CYS A 187 -1.58 9.03 -16.43
N LEU A 188 -1.13 7.77 -16.38
CA LEU A 188 -0.36 7.16 -17.47
C LEU A 188 -1.15 7.11 -18.79
N LYS A 189 -2.48 6.94 -18.71
CA LYS A 189 -3.35 6.98 -19.89
C LYS A 189 -3.35 8.35 -20.59
N ILE A 190 -3.11 9.44 -19.86
CA ILE A 190 -2.95 10.78 -20.45
C ILE A 190 -1.79 10.79 -21.45
N LEU A 191 -0.71 10.03 -21.20
CA LEU A 191 0.42 9.91 -22.12
C LEU A 191 0.03 9.34 -23.49
N LYS A 192 -1.07 8.56 -23.56
CA LYS A 192 -1.62 8.09 -24.85
C LYS A 192 -2.11 9.25 -25.70
N PHE A 193 -2.79 10.22 -25.08
CA PHE A 193 -3.33 11.40 -25.77
C PHE A 193 -2.24 12.42 -26.09
N VAL A 194 -1.18 12.47 -25.28
CA VAL A 194 -0.01 13.32 -25.54
C VAL A 194 0.66 12.98 -26.89
N ARG A 195 0.55 11.72 -27.36
CA ARG A 195 1.04 11.30 -28.69
C ARG A 195 0.32 11.95 -29.88
N LEU A 196 -0.82 12.61 -29.64
CA LEU A 196 -1.51 13.38 -30.67
C LEU A 196 -0.75 14.66 -31.04
N ASN A 197 0.18 15.11 -30.20
CA ASN A 197 1.12 16.16 -30.56
C ASN A 197 2.35 15.55 -31.22
N ASP A 198 2.64 15.98 -32.46
CA ASP A 198 3.75 15.47 -33.27
C ASP A 198 5.13 15.62 -32.59
N GLN A 199 5.34 16.69 -31.82
CA GLN A 199 6.59 16.92 -31.08
C GLN A 199 6.76 15.91 -29.94
N LEU A 200 5.67 15.61 -29.22
CA LEU A 200 5.70 14.69 -28.07
C LEU A 200 5.63 13.21 -28.51
N ASN A 201 5.14 12.94 -29.73
CA ASN A 201 5.17 11.60 -30.33
C ASN A 201 6.61 11.12 -30.58
N ILE A 202 7.54 12.02 -30.93
CA ILE A 202 8.97 11.70 -31.11
C ILE A 202 9.54 11.09 -29.83
N LEU A 203 9.26 11.66 -28.66
CA LEU A 203 9.71 11.14 -27.36
C LEU A 203 9.21 9.70 -27.12
N THR A 204 7.96 9.41 -27.46
CA THR A 204 7.43 8.05 -27.28
C THR A 204 8.01 7.05 -28.28
N ARG A 205 8.42 7.51 -29.47
CA ARG A 205 9.09 6.67 -30.48
C ARG A 205 10.54 6.38 -30.09
N THR A 206 11.29 7.36 -29.59
CA THR A 206 12.66 7.14 -29.10
C THR A 206 12.66 6.19 -27.90
N LEU A 207 11.75 6.36 -26.95
CA LEU A 207 11.61 5.43 -25.82
C LEU A 207 11.27 4.01 -26.28
N ARG A 208 10.39 3.87 -27.28
CA ARG A 208 10.05 2.56 -27.85
C ARG A 208 11.23 1.93 -28.61
N ALA A 209 12.04 2.73 -29.29
CA ALA A 209 13.24 2.25 -29.97
C ALA A 209 14.32 1.80 -28.98
N ALA A 210 14.51 2.55 -27.88
CA ALA A 210 15.49 2.24 -26.84
C ALA A 210 15.02 1.15 -25.85
N GLN A 211 13.74 0.74 -25.87
CA GLN A 211 13.14 -0.14 -24.86
C GLN A 211 13.93 -1.45 -24.65
N HIS A 212 14.42 -2.07 -25.72
CA HIS A 212 15.11 -3.37 -25.61
C HIS A 212 16.47 -3.21 -24.92
N ASN A 213 17.19 -2.13 -25.23
CA ASN A 213 18.47 -1.81 -24.60
C ASN A 213 18.27 -1.45 -23.12
N ILE A 214 17.26 -0.65 -22.82
CA ILE A 214 16.88 -0.27 -21.45
C ILE A 214 16.55 -1.50 -20.61
N ILE A 215 15.73 -2.42 -21.14
CA ILE A 215 15.34 -3.65 -20.42
C ILE A 215 16.57 -4.52 -20.13
N GLY A 216 17.51 -4.65 -21.08
CA GLY A 216 18.75 -5.40 -20.88
C GLY A 216 19.61 -4.84 -19.75
N ILE A 217 19.83 -3.51 -19.75
CA ILE A 217 20.59 -2.82 -18.71
C ILE A 217 19.90 -2.94 -17.34
N LEU A 218 18.58 -2.72 -17.30
CA LEU A 218 17.78 -2.84 -16.09
C LEU A 218 17.86 -4.26 -15.50
N THR A 219 17.88 -5.28 -16.35
CA THR A 219 18.01 -6.68 -15.91
C THR A 219 19.34 -6.92 -15.21
N ILE A 220 20.46 -6.47 -15.80
CA ILE A 220 21.78 -6.58 -15.17
C ILE A 220 21.83 -5.80 -13.85
N PHE A 221 21.28 -4.58 -13.85
CA PHE A 221 21.20 -3.75 -12.65
C PHE A 221 20.43 -4.45 -11.51
N LEU A 222 19.25 -5.03 -11.80
CA LEU A 222 18.46 -5.75 -10.81
C LEU A 222 19.16 -7.01 -10.28
N ILE A 223 19.89 -7.74 -11.13
CA ILE A 223 20.69 -8.91 -10.71
C ILE A 223 21.78 -8.48 -9.73
N VAL A 224 22.53 -7.43 -10.06
CA VAL A 224 23.59 -6.89 -9.18
C VAL A 224 22.99 -6.38 -7.88
N LEU A 225 21.92 -5.58 -7.95
CA LEU A 225 21.24 -5.04 -6.77
C LEU A 225 20.71 -6.14 -5.84
N THR A 226 20.13 -7.20 -6.41
CA THR A 226 19.64 -8.36 -5.65
C THR A 226 20.78 -9.12 -4.98
N ALA A 227 21.89 -9.34 -5.69
CA ALA A 227 23.07 -10.01 -5.13
C ALA A 227 23.64 -9.22 -3.94
N TYR A 228 23.81 -7.91 -4.09
CA TYR A 228 24.27 -7.05 -3.00
C TYR A 228 23.26 -6.93 -1.86
N ALA A 229 21.95 -6.97 -2.13
CA ALA A 229 20.92 -6.95 -1.10
C ALA A 229 20.98 -8.21 -0.24
N LEU A 230 21.15 -9.38 -0.86
CA LEU A 230 21.33 -10.66 -0.15
C LEU A 230 22.62 -10.66 0.66
N THR A 231 23.74 -10.20 0.07
CA THR A 231 25.02 -10.11 0.79
C THR A 231 24.95 -9.10 1.95
N GLY A 232 24.30 -7.96 1.76
CA GLY A 232 24.12 -6.94 2.80
C GLY A 232 23.31 -7.45 3.98
N ASN A 233 22.22 -8.17 3.71
CA ASN A 233 21.43 -8.85 4.75
C ASN A 233 22.30 -9.86 5.52
N LEU A 234 23.05 -10.71 4.82
CA LEU A 234 23.90 -11.72 5.48
C LEU A 234 25.05 -11.12 6.31
N LEU A 235 25.62 -9.99 5.89
CA LEU A 235 26.74 -9.35 6.58
C LEU A 235 26.29 -8.46 7.74
N PHE A 236 25.23 -7.67 7.55
CA PHE A 236 24.85 -6.58 8.44
C PHE A 236 23.44 -6.72 9.04
N GLY A 237 22.65 -7.72 8.63
CA GLY A 237 21.25 -7.86 9.03
C GLY A 237 21.03 -8.13 10.51
N ASN A 238 22.06 -8.60 11.23
CA ASN A 238 21.98 -8.81 12.68
C ASN A 238 22.18 -7.52 13.49
N GLY A 239 23.01 -6.59 13.00
CA GLY A 239 23.34 -5.35 13.71
C GLY A 239 22.59 -4.12 13.22
N LEU A 240 22.22 -4.08 11.93
CA LEU A 240 21.60 -2.92 11.29
C LEU A 240 20.16 -3.20 10.86
N GLU A 241 19.23 -2.38 11.34
CA GLU A 241 17.82 -2.47 10.96
C GLU A 241 17.61 -2.28 9.45
N GLU A 242 18.47 -1.48 8.82
CA GLU A 242 18.44 -1.21 7.38
C GLU A 242 18.67 -2.45 6.52
N TYR A 243 19.31 -3.48 7.09
CA TYR A 243 19.66 -4.73 6.41
C TYR A 243 18.94 -5.97 6.96
N LYS A 244 17.98 -5.78 7.89
CA LYS A 244 17.29 -6.89 8.58
C LYS A 244 16.63 -7.90 7.64
N ASP A 245 15.94 -7.41 6.61
CA ASP A 245 15.19 -8.19 5.65
C ASP A 245 15.71 -7.93 4.24
N PHE A 246 15.42 -8.85 3.31
CA PHE A 246 15.77 -8.64 1.90
C PHE A 246 15.12 -7.36 1.33
N SER A 247 13.85 -7.09 1.68
CA SER A 247 13.11 -5.92 1.21
C SER A 247 13.69 -4.61 1.73
N THR A 248 14.07 -4.56 3.01
CA THR A 248 14.68 -3.39 3.62
C THR A 248 16.08 -3.18 3.05
N SER A 249 16.88 -4.25 2.94
CA SER A 249 18.22 -4.22 2.32
C SER A 249 18.19 -3.71 0.88
N PHE A 250 17.23 -4.19 0.07
CA PHE A 250 17.05 -3.74 -1.31
C PHE A 250 16.73 -2.24 -1.38
N SER A 251 15.86 -1.77 -0.49
CA SER A 251 15.50 -0.34 -0.39
C SER A 251 16.67 0.52 0.10
N THR A 252 17.47 0.01 1.03
CA THR A 252 18.69 0.65 1.52
C THR A 252 19.73 0.79 0.41
N LEU A 253 19.93 -0.22 -0.43
CA LEU A 253 20.86 -0.11 -1.57
C LEU A 253 20.41 0.90 -2.63
N LEU A 254 19.10 1.03 -2.87
CA LEU A 254 18.58 2.10 -3.73
C LEU A 254 18.84 3.49 -3.13
N ARG A 255 18.68 3.65 -1.81
CA ARG A 255 19.02 4.89 -1.09
C ARG A 255 20.51 5.20 -1.16
N LEU A 256 21.35 4.17 -1.05
CA LEU A 256 22.79 4.30 -1.15
C LEU A 256 23.24 4.79 -2.53
N LEU A 257 22.57 4.38 -3.62
CA LEU A 257 22.80 4.93 -4.97
C LEU A 257 22.39 6.41 -5.10
N LEU A 258 21.42 6.87 -4.29
CA LEU A 258 21.03 8.28 -4.22
C LEU A 258 21.96 9.10 -3.32
N GLY A 259 22.93 8.47 -2.65
CA GLY A 259 23.88 9.10 -1.76
C GLY A 259 23.45 9.17 -0.29
N ASP A 260 22.35 8.51 0.08
CA ASP A 260 21.87 8.39 1.46
C ASP A 260 22.41 7.08 2.07
N PHE A 261 23.46 7.19 2.89
CA PHE A 261 24.12 6.03 3.52
C PHE A 261 24.80 6.40 4.84
N ASP A 262 24.81 5.45 5.77
CA ASP A 262 25.60 5.51 7.00
C ASP A 262 26.74 4.47 6.95
N TYR A 263 27.91 4.92 6.51
CA TYR A 263 29.09 4.06 6.41
C TYR A 263 29.69 3.74 7.78
N GLU A 264 29.53 4.62 8.78
CA GLU A 264 30.06 4.39 10.12
C GLU A 264 29.35 3.21 10.78
N ALA A 265 28.01 3.17 10.67
CA ALA A 265 27.21 2.05 11.16
C ALA A 265 27.60 0.70 10.52
N MET A 266 27.90 0.67 9.22
CA MET A 266 28.38 -0.56 8.55
C MET A 266 29.77 -0.98 9.04
N ARG A 267 30.66 0.00 9.25
CA ARG A 267 32.03 -0.24 9.68
C ARG A 267 32.09 -0.73 11.13
N ASP A 268 31.21 -0.25 11.99
CA ASP A 268 31.13 -0.68 13.39
C ASP A 268 30.70 -2.14 13.52
N GLU A 269 29.81 -2.61 12.63
CA GLU A 269 29.36 -4.00 12.60
C GLU A 269 30.42 -4.96 12.03
N ASN A 270 31.01 -4.63 10.87
CA ASN A 270 32.05 -5.45 10.26
C ASN A 270 33.13 -4.61 9.57
N PRO A 271 34.20 -4.23 10.30
CA PRO A 271 35.20 -3.30 9.79
C PRO A 271 35.94 -3.79 8.54
N GLU A 272 36.18 -5.10 8.43
CA GLU A 272 36.97 -5.71 7.37
C GLU A 272 36.19 -5.76 6.05
N LEU A 273 34.92 -6.17 6.10
CA LEU A 273 34.09 -6.37 4.90
C LEU A 273 33.28 -5.12 4.51
N ALA A 274 33.04 -4.19 5.43
CA ALA A 274 32.26 -2.98 5.16
C ALA A 274 32.88 -2.11 4.06
N ALA A 275 34.20 -1.87 4.13
CA ALA A 275 34.90 -1.09 3.10
C ALA A 275 34.78 -1.75 1.71
N LEU A 276 35.02 -3.06 1.63
CA LEU A 276 34.97 -3.80 0.38
C LEU A 276 33.56 -3.79 -0.21
N TYR A 277 32.55 -4.12 0.59
CA TYR A 277 31.15 -4.13 0.19
C TYR A 277 30.67 -2.76 -0.31
N PHE A 278 30.95 -1.70 0.47
CA PHE A 278 30.50 -0.35 0.16
C PHE A 278 31.13 0.16 -1.14
N TRP A 279 32.47 0.15 -1.23
CA TRP A 279 33.17 0.71 -2.38
C TRP A 279 32.92 -0.12 -3.65
N SER A 280 32.85 -1.44 -3.56
CA SER A 280 32.55 -2.27 -4.72
C SER A 280 31.15 -1.99 -5.27
N PHE A 281 30.15 -1.81 -4.40
CA PHE A 281 28.80 -1.45 -4.82
C PHE A 281 28.73 -0.03 -5.39
N VAL A 282 29.33 0.96 -4.72
CA VAL A 282 29.30 2.36 -5.20
C VAL A 282 29.92 2.47 -6.58
N ILE A 283 31.07 1.82 -6.80
CA ILE A 283 31.77 1.83 -8.09
C ILE A 283 30.92 1.13 -9.16
N LEU A 284 30.51 -0.13 -8.92
CA LEU A 284 29.73 -0.89 -9.90
C LEU A 284 28.37 -0.26 -10.19
N GLY A 285 27.65 0.18 -9.15
CA GLY A 285 26.37 0.85 -9.24
C GLY A 285 26.46 2.16 -10.02
N SER A 286 27.47 2.99 -9.72
CA SER A 286 27.71 4.23 -10.47
C SER A 286 28.03 3.96 -11.93
N PHE A 287 28.86 2.96 -12.24
CA PHE A 287 29.15 2.58 -13.63
C PHE A 287 27.90 2.09 -14.37
N LEU A 288 27.06 1.29 -13.73
CA LEU A 288 25.81 0.81 -14.32
C LEU A 288 24.84 1.97 -14.59
N LEU A 289 24.74 2.94 -13.66
CA LEU A 289 23.93 4.15 -13.84
C LEU A 289 24.48 5.05 -14.96
N LEU A 290 25.80 5.25 -15.03
CA LEU A 290 26.43 6.01 -16.11
C LEU A 290 26.24 5.33 -17.46
N TYR A 291 26.36 4.00 -17.50
CA TYR A 291 26.10 3.23 -18.71
C TYR A 291 24.65 3.37 -19.18
N PHE A 292 23.70 3.45 -18.24
CA PHE A 292 22.30 3.73 -18.56
C PHE A 292 22.10 5.12 -19.19
N TRP A 293 22.80 6.15 -18.70
CA TRP A 293 22.72 7.52 -19.23
C TRP A 293 23.48 7.76 -20.53
N SER A 294 24.36 6.85 -20.93
CA SER A 294 25.14 6.96 -22.17
C SER A 294 24.36 6.56 -23.43
N PHE A 295 23.10 6.13 -23.30
CA PHE A 295 22.17 5.80 -24.40
C PHE A 295 21.00 6.79 -24.46
#